data_AF-A0A1J5V8G7-F1
#
_entry.id   AF-A0A1J5V8G7-F1
#
_cell.length_a   1.000
_cell.length_b   1.000
_cell.length_c   1.000
_cell.angle_alpha   90.00
_cell.angle_beta   90.00
_cell.angle_gamma   90.00
#
_symmetry.space_group_name_H-M   'P 1'
#
loop_
_entity.id
_entity.type
_entity.pdbx_description
1 polymer ?
#
loop_
_entity_poly.entity_id
_entity_poly.type
_entity_poly.pdbx_seq_one_letter_code
_entity_poly.pdbx_strand_id
1 'polypeptide(L)'
;MNIQPFDFQGHEVRVLVEDGAPRWVASDVAKVLGYRMASDMTRRLDEDEKGTRSVRTPGGEQEVSTITESGLYSAILGSKIPAAREFKRWVTHEVLPSIRKRGGYLTPEATEAALTDPDFIIRLTTSLKDERARRAELEAQAEADRPKVLFADAVSTSKSHILVGDLAKILRGNGIQVGGTRLFKWLRENGFLINRKGTDWNMPTQRSMELGLFKVKETTVVHSDGHTSLSKTSKVTGKGQEYFIARFMDGRFQIEEAA
;
A
#
# COMPACT_ATOMS: atom_id res chain seq x y z
N MET A 1 -2.36 -6.57 10.14
CA MET A 1 -1.26 -6.36 11.10
C MET A 1 -1.26 -7.54 12.06
N ASN A 2 -0.16 -8.29 12.14
CA ASN A 2 -0.05 -9.44 13.04
C ASN A 2 0.62 -8.98 14.35
N ILE A 3 0.07 -9.36 15.51
CA ILE A 3 0.64 -9.05 16.81
C ILE A 3 1.42 -10.29 17.28
N GLN A 4 2.67 -10.09 17.66
CA GLN A 4 3.49 -11.13 18.27
C GLN A 4 3.74 -10.78 19.75
N PRO A 5 3.35 -11.64 20.70
CA PRO A 5 3.70 -11.46 22.10
C PRO A 5 5.16 -11.86 22.33
N PHE A 6 5.89 -11.01 23.05
CA PHE A 6 7.26 -11.26 23.52
C PHE A 6 7.25 -11.32 25.05
N ASP A 7 7.82 -12.38 25.64
CA ASP A 7 7.99 -12.45 27.09
C ASP A 7 9.31 -11.77 27.49
N PHE A 8 9.22 -10.73 28.31
CA PHE A 8 10.36 -10.13 28.98
C PHE A 8 10.23 -10.30 30.50
N GLN A 9 10.97 -11.24 31.07
CA GLN A 9 10.98 -11.50 32.53
C GLN A 9 9.55 -11.73 33.09
N GLY A 10 8.72 -12.51 32.39
CA GLY A 10 7.33 -12.78 32.77
C GLY A 10 6.34 -11.66 32.43
N HIS A 11 6.77 -10.64 31.68
CA HIS A 11 5.89 -9.59 31.18
C HIS A 11 5.66 -9.79 29.69
N GLU A 12 4.40 -9.96 29.31
CA GLU A 12 3.99 -10.04 27.91
C GLU A 12 4.00 -8.64 27.29
N VAL A 13 4.83 -8.45 26.26
CA VAL A 13 4.95 -7.21 25.49
C VAL A 13 4.49 -7.49 24.06
N ARG A 14 3.44 -6.79 23.63
CA ARG A 14 2.91 -6.95 22.27
C ARG A 14 3.75 -6.14 21.27
N VAL A 15 4.11 -6.79 20.16
CA VAL A 15 4.86 -6.20 19.05
C VAL A 15 4.05 -6.30 17.77
N LEU A 16 4.00 -5.21 17.02
CA LEU A 16 3.40 -5.11 15.70
C LEU A 16 4.53 -4.98 14.68
N VAL A 17 4.50 -5.82 13.65
CA VAL A 17 5.47 -5.74 12.55
C VAL A 17 4.79 -5.07 11.36
N GLU A 18 5.32 -3.91 10.97
CA GLU A 18 4.85 -3.10 9.84
C GLU A 18 6.05 -2.78 8.94
N ASP A 19 5.98 -3.13 7.66
CA ASP A 19 7.06 -2.94 6.67
C ASP A 19 8.43 -3.47 7.11
N GLY A 20 8.44 -4.55 7.88
CA GLY A 20 9.66 -5.16 8.43
C GLY A 20 10.25 -4.44 9.64
N ALA A 21 9.64 -3.34 10.09
CA ALA A 21 10.03 -2.61 11.29
C ALA A 21 9.12 -3.00 12.48
N PRO A 22 9.69 -3.38 13.64
CA PRO A 22 8.92 -3.65 14.83
C PRO A 22 8.43 -2.35 15.49
N ARG A 23 7.21 -2.39 16.02
CA ARG A 23 6.60 -1.37 16.87
C ARG A 23 6.04 -2.03 18.12
N TRP A 24 6.35 -1.49 19.29
CA TRP A 24 5.90 -2.04 20.56
C TRP A 24 4.66 -1.32 21.06
N VAL A 25 3.72 -2.04 21.65
CA VAL A 25 2.57 -1.42 22.31
C VAL A 25 3.05 -0.66 23.55
N ALA A 26 2.80 0.66 23.56
CA ALA A 26 3.36 1.57 24.55
C ALA A 26 2.89 1.27 25.98
N SER A 27 1.65 0.77 26.15
CA SER A 27 1.12 0.39 27.46
C SER A 27 1.89 -0.75 28.12
N ASP A 28 2.33 -1.72 27.31
CA ASP A 28 2.98 -2.92 27.81
C ASP A 28 4.42 -2.56 28.23
N VAL A 29 5.12 -1.79 27.39
CA VAL A 29 6.45 -1.26 27.70
C VAL A 29 6.41 -0.33 28.92
N ALA A 30 5.43 0.56 29.00
CA ALA A 30 5.27 1.46 30.14
C ALA A 30 5.09 0.68 31.45
N LYS A 31 4.28 -0.39 31.43
CA LYS A 31 4.08 -1.27 32.59
C LYS A 31 5.38 -1.95 33.01
N VAL A 32 6.14 -2.51 32.07
CA VAL A 32 7.47 -3.11 32.32
C VAL A 32 8.43 -2.09 32.94
N LEU A 33 8.43 -0.87 32.41
CA LEU A 33 9.29 0.22 32.88
C LEU A 33 8.80 0.89 34.17
N GLY A 34 7.70 0.43 34.76
CA GLY A 34 7.15 0.92 36.04
C GLY A 34 6.41 2.26 35.94
N TYR A 35 5.97 2.67 34.76
CA TYR A 35 5.12 3.84 34.57
C TYR A 35 3.66 3.54 34.92
N ARG A 36 2.98 4.52 35.51
CA ARG A 36 1.55 4.43 35.82
C ARG A 36 0.70 4.45 34.54
N MET A 37 1.07 5.29 33.58
CA MET A 37 0.36 5.45 32.31
C MET A 37 1.35 5.46 31.15
N ALA A 38 0.94 4.89 30.01
CA ALA A 38 1.74 4.92 28.78
C ALA A 38 2.11 6.36 28.37
N SER A 39 1.19 7.30 28.56
CA SER A 39 1.38 8.73 28.28
C SER A 39 2.54 9.36 29.05
N ASP A 40 2.85 8.88 30.26
CA ASP A 40 3.95 9.41 31.07
C ASP A 40 5.32 9.09 30.45
N MET A 41 5.39 7.95 29.76
CA MET A 41 6.56 7.50 29.01
C MET A 41 6.59 8.17 27.63
N THR A 42 5.51 8.07 26.85
CA THR A 42 5.48 8.53 25.45
C THR A 42 5.58 10.04 25.29
N ARG A 43 5.18 10.84 26.29
CA ARG A 43 5.36 12.31 26.26
C ARG A 43 6.82 12.76 26.25
N ARG A 44 7.76 11.87 26.59
CA ARG A 44 9.21 12.13 26.64
C ARG A 44 9.92 11.68 25.36
N LEU A 45 9.20 10.99 24.48
CA LEU A 45 9.70 10.50 23.20
C LEU A 45 9.43 11.55 22.13
N ASP A 46 10.33 11.61 21.15
CA ASP A 46 10.18 12.46 19.98
C ASP A 46 8.98 12.01 19.14
N GLU A 47 8.49 12.90 18.26
CA GLU A 47 7.28 12.62 17.47
C GLU A 47 7.48 11.46 16.47
N ASP A 48 8.70 11.24 15.99
CA ASP A 48 9.06 10.12 15.11
C ASP A 48 9.24 8.77 15.86
N GLU A 49 9.37 8.84 17.18
CA GLU A 49 9.57 7.66 18.04
C GLU A 49 8.26 7.02 18.53
N LYS A 50 7.12 7.69 18.32
CA LYS A 50 5.80 7.27 18.80
C LYS A 50 4.74 7.36 17.72
N GLY A 51 3.58 6.75 17.97
CA GLY A 51 2.43 6.88 17.10
C GLY A 51 1.25 6.04 17.55
N THR A 52 0.20 6.04 16.75
CA THR A 52 -1.01 5.23 16.98
C THR A 52 -1.20 4.25 15.83
N ARG A 53 -1.70 3.06 16.14
CA ARG A 53 -2.04 2.04 15.14
C ARG A 53 -3.39 1.41 15.44
N SER A 54 -4.20 1.20 14.40
CA SER A 54 -5.45 0.44 14.50
C SER A 54 -5.16 -1.05 14.53
N VAL A 55 -5.63 -1.72 15.56
CA VAL A 55 -5.42 -3.14 15.80
C VAL A 55 -6.77 -3.81 15.93
N ARG A 56 -6.98 -4.88 15.16
CA ARG A 56 -8.17 -5.70 15.26
C ARG A 56 -8.05 -6.62 16.48
N THR A 57 -8.93 -6.41 17.44
CA THR A 57 -9.09 -7.25 18.63
C THR A 57 -10.40 -8.05 18.53
N PRO A 58 -10.64 -9.05 19.41
CA PRO A 58 -11.94 -9.72 19.49
C PRO A 58 -13.11 -8.74 19.72
N GLY A 59 -12.85 -7.58 20.34
CA GLY A 59 -13.82 -6.51 20.57
C GLY A 59 -13.97 -5.51 19.42
N GLY A 60 -13.31 -5.73 18.28
CA GLY A 60 -13.31 -4.82 17.12
C GLY A 60 -11.98 -4.10 16.91
N GLU A 61 -11.95 -3.15 15.99
CA GLU A 61 -10.78 -2.30 15.76
C GLU A 61 -10.59 -1.33 16.92
N GLN A 62 -9.36 -1.29 17.45
CA GLN A 62 -8.96 -0.44 18.56
C GLN A 62 -7.68 0.30 18.20
N GLU A 63 -7.64 1.59 18.50
CA GLU A 63 -6.42 2.38 18.40
C GLU A 63 -5.53 2.13 19.61
N VAL A 64 -4.30 1.69 19.36
CA VAL A 64 -3.28 1.50 20.40
C VAL A 64 -2.10 2.42 20.16
N SER A 65 -1.58 3.01 21.23
CA SER A 65 -0.33 3.75 21.20
C SER A 65 0.84 2.78 21.04
N THR A 66 1.75 3.12 20.14
CA THR A 66 2.93 2.32 19.79
C THR A 66 4.18 3.19 19.83
N ILE A 67 5.32 2.55 20.06
CA ILE A 67 6.65 3.18 19.99
C ILE A 67 7.53 2.41 19.00
N THR A 68 8.41 3.12 18.32
CA THR A 68 9.42 2.52 17.44
C THR A 68 10.56 1.89 18.26
N GLU A 69 11.48 1.22 17.59
CA GLU A 69 12.69 0.69 18.24
C GLU A 69 13.54 1.80 18.87
N SER A 70 13.69 2.94 18.17
CA SER A 70 14.33 4.13 18.72
C SER A 70 13.64 4.60 20.00
N GLY A 71 12.30 4.73 19.96
CA GLY A 71 11.52 5.12 21.13
C GLY A 71 11.62 4.16 22.30
N LEU A 72 11.70 2.85 22.03
CA LEU A 72 11.95 1.83 23.05
C LEU A 72 13.31 2.04 23.72
N TYR A 73 14.38 2.25 22.95
CA TYR A 73 15.71 2.52 23.50
C TYR A 73 15.75 3.83 24.28
N SER A 74 15.15 4.90 23.76
CA SER A 74 15.00 6.18 24.45
C SER A 74 14.29 6.03 25.80
N ALA A 75 13.20 5.24 25.85
CA ALA A 75 12.48 4.94 27.09
C ALA A 75 13.33 4.14 28.09
N ILE A 76 14.03 3.10 27.65
CA ILE A 76 14.89 2.26 28.52
C ILE A 76 16.07 3.08 29.06
N LEU A 77 16.74 3.85 28.20
CA LEU A 77 17.86 4.70 28.59
C LEU A 77 17.43 5.83 29.53
N GLY A 78 16.19 6.33 29.42
CA GLY A 78 15.61 7.28 30.37
C GLY A 78 15.16 6.68 31.70
N SER A 79 14.99 5.35 31.76
CA SER A 79 14.45 4.66 32.93
C SER A 79 15.48 4.44 34.05
N LYS A 80 14.95 4.35 35.28
CA LYS A 80 15.70 4.14 36.53
C LYS A 80 15.42 2.79 37.19
N ILE A 81 14.53 1.97 36.63
CA ILE A 81 14.22 0.65 37.20
C ILE A 81 15.42 -0.31 37.10
N PRO A 82 15.56 -1.29 38.01
CA PRO A 82 16.69 -2.22 38.00
C PRO A 82 16.93 -2.91 36.65
N ALA A 83 15.89 -3.47 36.02
CA ALA A 83 16.02 -4.15 34.73
C ALA A 83 16.57 -3.22 33.61
N ALA A 84 16.09 -1.97 33.56
CA ALA A 84 16.60 -0.98 32.60
C ALA A 84 18.05 -0.56 32.88
N ARG A 85 18.49 -0.61 34.15
CA ARG A 85 19.89 -0.33 34.52
C ARG A 85 20.83 -1.41 34.03
N GLU A 86 20.42 -2.68 34.04
CA GLU A 86 21.21 -3.79 33.51
C GLU A 86 21.44 -3.63 32.00
N PHE A 87 20.36 -3.41 31.23
CA PHE A 87 20.45 -3.15 29.79
C PHE A 87 21.33 -1.93 29.50
N LYS A 88 21.10 -0.81 30.19
CA LYS A 88 21.91 0.41 30.04
C LYS A 88 23.38 0.15 30.31
N ARG A 89 23.70 -0.60 31.36
CA ARG A 89 25.09 -0.93 31.72
C ARG A 89 25.74 -1.81 30.66
N TRP A 90 25.04 -2.82 30.17
CA TRP A 90 25.51 -3.67 29.09
C TRP A 90 25.81 -2.84 27.82
N VAL A 91 24.88 -1.98 27.40
CA VAL A 91 25.08 -1.09 26.24
C VAL A 91 26.28 -0.17 26.43
N THR A 92 26.41 0.50 27.59
CA THR A 92 27.45 1.53 27.80
C THR A 92 28.82 0.98 28.15
N HIS A 93 28.92 -0.21 28.75
CA HIS A 93 30.20 -0.82 29.14
C HIS A 93 30.71 -1.86 28.14
N GLU A 94 29.83 -2.48 27.36
CA GLU A 94 30.20 -3.58 26.46
C GLU A 94 29.97 -3.21 24.99
N VAL A 95 28.72 -2.93 24.61
CA VAL A 95 28.33 -2.75 23.21
C VAL A 95 28.99 -1.52 22.59
N LEU A 96 28.74 -0.33 23.13
CA LEU A 96 29.28 0.92 22.59
C LEU A 96 30.82 0.97 22.63
N PRO A 97 31.49 0.53 23.72
CA PRO A 97 32.95 0.43 23.72
C PRO A 97 33.49 -0.58 22.69
N SER A 98 32.80 -1.71 22.46
CA SER A 98 33.22 -2.66 21.42
C SER A 98 33.12 -2.05 20.04
N ILE A 99 32.00 -1.41 19.70
CA ILE A 99 31.80 -0.73 18.42
C ILE A 99 32.87 0.35 18.23
N ARG A 100 33.12 1.20 19.23
CA ARG A 100 34.15 2.26 19.15
C ARG A 100 35.56 1.70 18.93
N LYS A 101 35.91 0.58 19.59
CA LYS A 101 37.28 0.02 19.54
C LYS A 101 37.52 -0.88 18.33
N ARG A 102 36.50 -1.61 17.87
CA ARG A 102 36.64 -2.71 16.91
C ARG A 102 35.81 -2.54 15.64
N GLY A 103 34.98 -1.49 15.56
CA GLY A 103 34.07 -1.24 14.44
C GLY A 103 32.77 -2.06 14.48
N GLY A 104 32.57 -2.92 15.48
CA GLY A 104 31.37 -3.74 15.60
C GLY A 104 31.19 -4.41 16.96
N TYR A 105 30.01 -5.00 17.15
CA TYR A 105 29.66 -5.88 18.26
C TYR A 105 29.10 -7.18 17.67
N LEU A 106 29.65 -8.32 18.10
CA LEU A 106 29.14 -9.64 17.80
C LEU A 106 28.54 -10.20 19.10
N THR A 107 27.42 -10.90 19.01
CA THR A 107 26.90 -11.64 20.16
C THR A 107 27.90 -12.74 20.56
N PRO A 108 27.83 -13.30 21.79
CA PRO A 108 28.70 -14.39 22.20
C PRO A 108 28.69 -15.57 21.21
N GLU A 109 27.51 -15.94 20.71
CA GLU A 109 27.32 -17.03 19.75
C GLU A 109 27.95 -16.70 18.39
N ALA A 110 27.76 -15.47 17.90
CA ALA A 110 28.37 -15.02 16.64
C ALA A 110 29.90 -14.88 16.77
N THR A 111 30.39 -14.54 17.97
CA THR A 111 31.82 -14.49 18.27
C THR A 111 32.41 -15.89 18.25
N GLU A 112 31.76 -16.86 18.88
CA GLU A 112 32.20 -18.26 18.87
C GLU A 112 32.16 -18.84 17.46
N ALA A 113 31.09 -18.58 16.69
CA ALA A 113 31.00 -18.96 15.28
C ALA A 113 32.13 -18.34 14.44
N ALA A 114 32.44 -17.05 14.65
CA ALA A 114 33.54 -16.38 13.96
C ALA A 114 34.93 -16.90 14.37
N LEU A 115 35.10 -17.37 15.61
CA LEU A 115 36.35 -17.95 16.10
C LEU A 115 36.57 -19.38 15.63
N THR A 116 35.48 -20.14 15.45
CA THR A 116 35.51 -21.55 15.02
C THR A 116 35.51 -21.71 13.50
N ASP A 117 34.98 -20.74 12.77
CA ASP A 117 34.93 -20.71 11.32
C ASP A 117 35.46 -19.36 10.77
N PRO A 118 36.68 -19.34 10.22
CA PRO A 118 37.29 -18.14 9.64
C PRO A 118 36.45 -17.49 8.53
N ASP A 119 35.61 -18.25 7.82
CA ASP A 119 34.81 -17.76 6.70
C ASP A 119 33.41 -17.31 7.13
N PHE A 120 33.03 -17.48 8.39
CA PHE A 120 31.70 -17.11 8.90
C PHE A 120 31.36 -15.65 8.59
N ILE A 121 32.28 -14.73 8.90
CA ILE A 121 32.09 -13.29 8.66
C ILE A 121 32.01 -12.98 7.16
N ILE A 122 32.79 -13.68 6.32
CA ILE A 122 32.78 -13.51 4.87
C ILE A 122 31.43 -13.94 4.29
N ARG A 123 30.90 -15.10 4.70
CA ARG A 123 29.60 -15.58 4.26
C ARG A 123 28.48 -14.66 4.71
N LEU A 124 28.48 -14.24 5.98
CA LEU A 124 27.49 -13.31 6.52
C LEU A 124 27.47 -11.99 5.74
N THR A 125 28.64 -11.43 5.44
CA THR A 125 28.75 -10.17 4.71
C THR A 125 28.32 -10.34 3.25
N THR A 126 28.68 -11.44 2.61
CA THR A 126 28.26 -11.76 1.23
C THR A 126 26.75 -11.93 1.15
N SER A 127 26.12 -12.66 2.06
CA SER A 127 24.66 -12.84 2.06
C SER A 127 23.93 -11.52 2.27
N LEU A 128 24.43 -10.63 3.14
CA LEU A 128 23.84 -9.31 3.35
C LEU A 128 23.96 -8.42 2.10
N LYS A 129 25.08 -8.50 1.38
CA LYS A 129 25.27 -7.80 0.11
C LYS A 129 24.27 -8.30 -0.95
N ASP A 130 24.12 -9.61 -1.06
CA ASP A 130 23.20 -10.22 -2.03
C ASP A 130 21.74 -9.88 -1.70
N GLU A 131 21.36 -9.88 -0.42
CA GLU A 131 20.03 -9.47 0.01
C GLU A 131 19.75 -8.00 -0.35
N ARG A 132 20.71 -7.10 -0.12
CA ARG A 132 20.59 -5.69 -0.51
C ARG A 132 20.46 -5.51 -2.02
N ALA A 133 21.24 -6.25 -2.81
CA ALA A 133 21.15 -6.21 -4.26
C ALA A 133 19.75 -6.65 -4.75
N ARG A 134 19.24 -7.76 -4.22
CA ARG A 134 17.87 -8.25 -4.53
C ARG A 134 16.80 -7.26 -4.12
N ARG A 135 16.91 -6.65 -2.92
CA ARG A 135 15.95 -5.61 -2.47
C ARG A 135 15.97 -4.41 -3.41
N ALA A 136 17.16 -3.93 -3.80
CA ALA A 136 17.29 -2.81 -4.72
C ALA A 136 16.70 -3.12 -6.11
N GLU A 137 16.90 -4.34 -6.62
CA GLU A 137 16.28 -4.80 -7.88
C GLU A 137 14.75 -4.83 -7.78
N LEU A 138 14.21 -5.37 -6.69
CA LEU A 138 12.77 -5.41 -6.45
C LEU A 138 12.17 -4.01 -6.28
N GLU A 139 12.85 -3.11 -5.57
CA GLU A 139 12.44 -1.71 -5.43
C GLU A 139 12.47 -0.97 -6.77
N ALA A 140 13.52 -1.18 -7.58
CA ALA A 140 13.61 -0.60 -8.91
C ALA A 140 12.49 -1.12 -9.84
N GLN A 141 12.16 -2.41 -9.74
CA GLN A 141 11.04 -3.00 -10.47
C GLN A 141 9.70 -2.45 -9.98
N ALA A 142 9.50 -2.33 -8.66
CA ALA A 142 8.31 -1.75 -8.07
C ALA A 142 8.11 -0.28 -8.46
N GLU A 143 9.17 0.51 -8.54
CA GLU A 143 9.10 1.90 -9.02
C GLU A 143 8.79 1.97 -10.52
N ALA A 144 9.35 1.07 -11.33
CA ALA A 144 9.01 0.96 -12.75
C ALA A 144 7.54 0.54 -12.98
N ASP A 145 7.00 -0.31 -12.11
CA ASP A 145 5.61 -0.77 -12.17
C ASP A 145 4.64 0.15 -11.40
N ARG A 146 5.14 1.11 -10.61
CA ARG A 146 4.35 2.12 -9.88
C ARG A 146 3.32 2.85 -10.72
N PRO A 147 3.60 3.35 -11.95
CA PRO A 147 2.57 3.95 -12.78
C PRO A 147 1.50 2.95 -13.23
N LYS A 148 1.80 1.64 -13.35
CA LYS A 148 0.82 0.60 -13.70
C LYS A 148 -0.06 0.23 -12.50
N VAL A 149 0.50 0.20 -11.29
CA VAL A 149 -0.23 -0.16 -10.05
C VAL A 149 -1.13 0.98 -9.57
N LEU A 150 -0.62 2.22 -9.53
CA LEU A 150 -1.43 3.41 -9.21
C LEU A 150 -2.62 3.57 -10.17
N PHE A 151 -2.43 3.12 -11.42
CA PHE A 151 -3.44 3.12 -12.45
C PHE A 151 -4.54 2.06 -12.20
N ALA A 152 -4.19 0.83 -11.79
CA ALA A 152 -5.17 -0.20 -11.44
C ALA A 152 -6.05 0.21 -10.24
N ASP A 153 -5.46 0.88 -9.24
CA ASP A 153 -6.18 1.31 -8.04
C ASP A 153 -7.08 2.54 -8.28
N ALA A 154 -6.65 3.50 -9.11
CA ALA A 154 -7.43 4.70 -9.43
C ALA A 154 -8.71 4.41 -10.23
N VAL A 155 -8.69 3.36 -11.05
CA VAL A 155 -9.85 2.98 -11.87
C VAL A 155 -10.81 2.07 -11.11
N SER A 156 -10.29 1.21 -10.22
CA SER A 156 -11.07 0.35 -9.31
C SER A 156 -11.89 1.13 -8.27
N THR A 157 -11.42 2.30 -7.85
CA THR A 157 -12.08 3.11 -6.82
C THR A 157 -13.26 3.94 -7.30
N SER A 158 -13.46 4.14 -8.61
CA SER A 158 -14.65 4.83 -9.11
C SER A 158 -15.83 3.85 -9.28
N LYS A 159 -16.56 3.57 -8.19
CA LYS A 159 -17.83 2.80 -8.24
C LYS A 159 -18.95 3.52 -9.02
N SER A 160 -18.69 4.71 -9.56
CA SER A 160 -19.64 5.50 -10.34
C SER A 160 -19.57 5.17 -11.83
N HIS A 161 -20.73 5.20 -12.48
CA HIS A 161 -20.85 4.97 -13.91
C HIS A 161 -20.62 6.30 -14.66
N ILE A 162 -19.64 6.33 -15.57
CA ILE A 162 -19.25 7.54 -16.30
C ILE A 162 -19.75 7.52 -17.75
N LEU A 163 -19.78 8.68 -18.41
CA LEU A 163 -20.07 8.73 -19.84
C LEU A 163 -18.84 8.26 -20.65
N VAL A 164 -19.08 7.73 -21.85
CA VAL A 164 -17.99 7.38 -22.78
C VAL A 164 -17.11 8.60 -23.10
N GLY A 165 -17.68 9.81 -23.13
CA GLY A 165 -16.92 11.04 -23.31
C GLY A 165 -15.95 11.33 -22.15
N ASP A 166 -16.31 10.98 -20.91
CA ASP A 166 -15.43 11.14 -19.76
C ASP A 166 -14.36 10.05 -19.71
N LEU A 167 -14.69 8.82 -20.12
CA LEU A 167 -13.70 7.77 -20.37
C LEU A 167 -12.64 8.24 -21.38
N ALA A 168 -13.04 8.93 -22.46
CA ALA A 168 -12.09 9.48 -23.43
C ALA A 168 -11.15 10.53 -22.83
N LYS A 169 -11.64 11.39 -21.92
CA LYS A 169 -10.80 12.38 -21.21
C LYS A 169 -9.80 11.68 -20.30
N ILE A 170 -10.22 10.63 -19.59
CA ILE A 170 -9.34 9.81 -18.76
C ILE A 170 -8.25 9.16 -19.62
N LEU A 171 -8.62 8.54 -20.74
CA LEU A 171 -7.65 7.94 -21.67
C LEU A 171 -6.63 8.98 -22.18
N ARG A 172 -7.10 10.18 -22.54
CA ARG A 172 -6.22 11.29 -22.98
C ARG A 172 -5.27 11.78 -21.89
N GLY A 173 -5.74 11.86 -20.65
CA GLY A 173 -4.88 12.20 -19.49
C GLY A 173 -3.79 11.18 -19.22
N ASN A 174 -3.96 9.94 -19.69
CA ASN A 174 -3.01 8.84 -19.52
C ASN A 174 -2.15 8.57 -20.79
N GLY A 175 -2.02 9.58 -21.67
CA GLY A 175 -1.14 9.50 -22.84
C GLY A 175 -1.74 8.82 -24.08
N ILE A 176 -2.99 8.30 -24.00
CA ILE A 176 -3.68 7.74 -25.17
C ILE A 176 -4.41 8.88 -25.89
N GLN A 177 -3.87 9.35 -27.01
CA GLN A 177 -4.44 10.47 -27.76
C GLN A 177 -5.79 10.14 -28.42
N VAL A 178 -6.88 10.25 -27.66
CA VAL A 178 -8.25 9.98 -28.12
C VAL A 178 -9.22 11.09 -27.71
N GLY A 179 -10.11 11.46 -28.63
CA GLY A 179 -11.26 12.33 -28.36
C GLY A 179 -12.56 11.53 -28.21
N GLY A 180 -13.57 12.09 -27.52
CA GLY A 180 -14.85 11.41 -27.28
C GLY A 180 -15.49 10.83 -28.55
N THR A 181 -15.54 11.60 -29.64
CA THR A 181 -16.09 11.15 -30.94
C THR A 181 -15.30 9.98 -31.54
N ARG A 182 -13.96 10.01 -31.43
CA ARG A 182 -13.07 8.94 -31.91
C ARG A 182 -13.29 7.66 -31.10
N LEU A 183 -13.40 7.77 -29.77
CA LEU A 183 -13.68 6.62 -28.91
C LEU A 183 -15.04 6.00 -29.23
N PHE A 184 -16.08 6.81 -29.43
CA PHE A 184 -17.39 6.31 -29.85
C PHE A 184 -17.34 5.57 -31.19
N LYS A 185 -16.59 6.08 -32.18
CA LYS A 185 -16.38 5.40 -33.46
C LYS A 185 -15.68 4.05 -33.27
N TRP A 186 -14.56 4.06 -32.54
CA TRP A 186 -13.79 2.86 -32.25
C TRP A 186 -14.61 1.78 -31.53
N LEU A 187 -15.42 2.17 -30.52
CA LEU A 187 -16.28 1.25 -29.79
C LEU A 187 -17.35 0.60 -30.68
N ARG A 188 -17.85 1.31 -31.70
CA ARG A 188 -18.81 0.75 -32.66
C ARG A 188 -18.13 -0.21 -33.63
N GLU A 189 -16.96 0.15 -34.14
CA GLU A 189 -16.19 -0.67 -35.08
C GLU A 189 -15.71 -1.97 -34.42
N ASN A 190 -15.37 -1.93 -33.13
CA ASN A 190 -14.92 -3.09 -32.38
C ASN A 190 -16.08 -3.88 -31.71
N GLY A 191 -17.34 -3.57 -32.04
CA GLY A 191 -18.50 -4.33 -31.59
C GLY A 191 -18.85 -4.18 -30.11
N PHE A 192 -18.36 -3.13 -29.44
CA PHE A 192 -18.76 -2.78 -28.07
C PHE A 192 -20.08 -2.00 -28.03
N LEU A 193 -20.28 -1.12 -29.00
CA LEU A 193 -21.52 -0.38 -29.21
C LEU A 193 -22.14 -0.75 -30.57
N ILE A 194 -23.45 -0.62 -30.68
CA ILE A 194 -24.19 -0.90 -31.91
C ILE A 194 -23.89 0.19 -32.96
N ASN A 195 -23.53 -0.25 -34.17
CA ASN A 195 -23.23 0.60 -35.33
C ASN A 195 -24.41 0.75 -36.31
N ARG A 196 -25.57 0.18 -35.99
CA ARG A 196 -26.79 0.33 -36.80
C ARG A 196 -27.39 1.71 -36.57
N LYS A 197 -27.54 2.52 -37.63
CA LYS A 197 -28.23 3.82 -37.56
C LYS A 197 -29.70 3.59 -37.19
N GLY A 198 -30.17 4.24 -36.13
CA GLY A 198 -31.53 4.10 -35.61
C GLY A 198 -31.58 4.33 -34.10
N THR A 199 -32.64 3.85 -33.47
CA THR A 199 -32.88 3.99 -32.01
C THR A 199 -31.82 3.32 -31.15
N ASP A 200 -31.12 2.32 -31.69
CA ASP A 200 -30.10 1.56 -30.97
C ASP A 200 -28.68 2.09 -31.20
N TRP A 201 -28.53 3.20 -31.92
CA TRP A 201 -27.23 3.79 -32.16
C TRP A 201 -26.53 4.14 -30.83
N ASN A 202 -25.27 3.74 -30.67
CA ASN A 202 -24.49 3.88 -29.44
C ASN A 202 -25.01 3.07 -28.24
N MET A 203 -25.96 2.15 -28.42
CA MET A 203 -26.37 1.23 -27.36
C MET A 203 -25.35 0.10 -27.20
N PRO A 204 -25.14 -0.45 -26.00
CA PRO A 204 -24.15 -1.51 -25.80
C PRO A 204 -24.62 -2.79 -26.50
N THR A 205 -23.69 -3.51 -27.11
CA THR A 205 -23.99 -4.83 -27.66
C THR A 205 -24.28 -5.83 -26.54
N GLN A 206 -25.00 -6.92 -26.87
CA GLN A 206 -25.29 -7.99 -25.91
C GLN A 206 -24.02 -8.52 -25.24
N ARG A 207 -22.96 -8.75 -26.02
CA ARG A 207 -21.61 -9.12 -25.53
C ARG A 207 -21.08 -8.12 -24.49
N SER A 208 -21.24 -6.82 -24.72
CA SER A 208 -20.72 -5.80 -23.80
C SER A 208 -21.52 -5.72 -22.50
N MET A 209 -22.82 -6.02 -22.57
CA MET A 209 -23.69 -6.13 -21.40
C MET A 209 -23.35 -7.37 -20.57
N GLU A 210 -23.12 -8.53 -21.20
CA GLU A 210 -22.71 -9.78 -20.53
C GLU A 210 -21.35 -9.66 -19.85
N LEU A 211 -20.41 -8.95 -20.48
CA LEU A 211 -19.12 -8.62 -19.86
C LEU A 211 -19.24 -7.60 -18.72
N GLY A 212 -20.39 -6.93 -18.59
CA GLY A 212 -20.67 -5.93 -17.55
C GLY A 212 -19.94 -4.59 -17.78
N LEU A 213 -19.57 -4.28 -19.02
CA LEU A 213 -18.76 -3.10 -19.36
C LEU A 213 -19.58 -1.80 -19.40
N PHE A 214 -20.89 -1.91 -19.68
CA PHE A 214 -21.78 -0.77 -19.80
C PHE A 214 -23.08 -0.96 -19.01
N LYS A 215 -23.73 0.16 -18.72
CA LYS A 215 -25.10 0.25 -18.20
C LYS A 215 -25.88 1.29 -18.98
N VAL A 216 -27.13 0.99 -19.30
CA VAL A 216 -28.04 1.95 -19.96
C VAL A 216 -28.74 2.79 -18.89
N LYS A 217 -28.68 4.11 -19.04
CA LYS A 217 -29.53 5.06 -18.30
C LYS A 217 -30.65 5.52 -19.22
N GLU A 218 -31.89 5.37 -18.80
CA GLU A 218 -33.05 5.94 -19.47
C GLU A 218 -33.42 7.28 -18.82
N THR A 219 -33.71 8.29 -19.62
CA THR A 219 -34.11 9.63 -19.18
C THR A 219 -35.34 10.05 -19.97
N THR A 220 -36.42 10.37 -19.25
CA THR A 220 -37.61 10.94 -19.85
C THR A 220 -37.37 12.41 -20.17
N VAL A 221 -37.52 12.77 -21.45
CA VAL A 221 -37.44 14.15 -21.93
C VAL A 221 -38.85 14.60 -22.24
N VAL A 222 -39.32 15.60 -21.50
CA VAL A 222 -40.61 16.28 -21.74
C VAL A 222 -40.35 17.42 -22.70
N HIS A 223 -41.03 17.41 -23.84
CA HIS A 223 -40.93 18.47 -24.84
C HIS A 223 -41.96 19.57 -24.56
N SER A 224 -41.73 20.76 -25.10
CA SER A 224 -42.57 21.96 -24.87
C SER A 224 -44.01 21.84 -25.39
N ASP A 225 -44.27 20.84 -26.22
CA ASP A 225 -45.56 20.45 -26.79
C ASP A 225 -46.28 19.34 -25.98
N GLY A 226 -45.73 18.95 -24.83
CA GLY A 226 -46.36 18.03 -23.89
C GLY A 226 -46.16 16.54 -24.16
N HIS A 227 -45.51 16.15 -25.27
CA HIS A 227 -45.15 14.75 -25.49
C HIS A 227 -43.89 14.36 -24.72
N THR A 228 -43.83 13.10 -24.30
CA THR A 228 -42.66 12.55 -23.60
C THR A 228 -41.89 11.62 -24.53
N SER A 229 -40.57 11.77 -24.55
CA SER A 229 -39.67 10.88 -25.29
C SER A 229 -38.69 10.23 -24.33
N LEU A 230 -38.37 8.96 -24.57
CA LEU A 230 -37.42 8.19 -23.77
C LEU A 230 -36.05 8.26 -24.42
N SER A 231 -35.10 8.95 -23.79
CA SER A 231 -33.70 8.98 -24.24
C SER A 231 -32.88 7.93 -23.50
N LYS A 232 -32.11 7.13 -24.23
CA LYS A 232 -31.23 6.10 -23.65
C LYS A 232 -29.77 6.52 -23.82
N THR A 233 -29.00 6.44 -22.75
CA THR A 233 -27.56 6.76 -22.77
C THR A 233 -26.74 5.62 -22.19
N SER A 234 -25.77 5.15 -22.96
CA SER A 234 -24.78 4.16 -22.53
C SER A 234 -23.74 4.80 -21.63
N LYS A 235 -23.56 4.22 -20.44
CA LYS A 235 -22.55 4.61 -19.46
C LYS A 235 -21.58 3.46 -19.21
N VAL A 236 -20.31 3.78 -19.01
CA VAL A 236 -19.25 2.82 -18.71
C VAL A 236 -19.28 2.51 -17.22
N THR A 237 -19.30 1.24 -16.85
CA THR A 237 -19.23 0.80 -15.44
C THR A 237 -17.78 0.90 -14.93
N GLY A 238 -17.54 0.82 -13.61
CA GLY A 238 -16.16 0.75 -13.08
C GLY A 238 -15.34 -0.38 -13.74
N LYS A 239 -15.94 -1.58 -13.86
CA LYS A 239 -15.36 -2.72 -14.59
C LYS A 239 -15.08 -2.41 -16.07
N GLY A 240 -15.98 -1.67 -16.73
CA GLY A 240 -15.78 -1.20 -18.09
C GLY A 240 -14.60 -0.25 -18.23
N GLN A 241 -14.44 0.68 -17.28
CA GLN A 241 -13.32 1.61 -17.24
C GLN A 241 -11.99 0.85 -17.10
N GLU A 242 -11.89 -0.08 -16.14
CA GLU A 242 -10.71 -0.93 -15.97
C GLU A 242 -10.39 -1.71 -17.25
N TYR A 243 -11.41 -2.33 -17.83
CA TYR A 243 -11.27 -3.15 -19.04
C TYR A 243 -10.73 -2.36 -20.22
N PHE A 244 -11.34 -1.23 -20.56
CA PHE A 244 -10.93 -0.46 -21.74
C PHE A 244 -9.53 0.10 -21.56
N ILE A 245 -9.26 0.71 -20.40
CA ILE A 245 -7.98 1.38 -20.23
C ILE A 245 -6.84 0.37 -20.13
N ALA A 246 -6.98 -0.73 -19.38
CA ALA A 246 -5.95 -1.78 -19.33
C ALA A 246 -5.62 -2.31 -20.74
N ARG A 247 -6.63 -2.50 -21.59
CA ARG A 247 -6.44 -3.00 -22.96
C ARG A 247 -5.79 -1.98 -23.90
N PHE A 248 -6.03 -0.68 -23.70
CA PHE A 248 -5.30 0.36 -24.44
C PHE A 248 -3.85 0.51 -23.94
N MET A 249 -3.60 0.40 -22.63
CA MET A 249 -2.27 0.49 -22.02
C MET A 249 -1.37 -0.69 -22.40
N ASP A 250 -1.91 -1.92 -22.44
CA ASP A 250 -1.19 -3.12 -22.88
C ASP A 250 -0.97 -3.15 -24.42
N GLY A 251 -1.39 -2.11 -25.14
CA GLY A 251 -1.26 -2.02 -26.61
C GLY A 251 -2.16 -2.98 -27.40
N ARG A 252 -3.04 -3.75 -26.73
CA ARG A 252 -3.99 -4.67 -27.36
C ARG A 252 -5.09 -3.93 -28.11
N PHE A 253 -5.47 -2.75 -27.64
CA PHE A 253 -6.32 -1.82 -28.35
C PHE A 253 -5.50 -0.65 -28.85
N GLN A 254 -5.66 -0.33 -30.12
CA GLN A 254 -5.03 0.81 -30.76
C GLN A 254 -6.12 1.61 -31.47
N ILE A 255 -6.00 2.93 -31.41
CA ILE A 255 -6.86 3.86 -32.16
C ILE A 255 -5.94 4.51 -33.17
N GLU A 256 -6.10 4.17 -34.44
CA GLU A 256 -5.33 4.80 -35.51
C GLU A 256 -5.48 6.33 -35.44
N GLU A 257 -4.36 7.03 -35.55
CA GLU A 257 -4.37 8.46 -35.82
C GLU A 257 -4.82 8.64 -37.27
N ALA A 258 -6.05 9.12 -37.46
CA ALA A 258 -6.42 9.64 -38.75
C ALA A 258 -5.60 10.93 -38.96
N ALA A 259 -4.77 10.92 -40.01
CA ALA A 259 -4.07 12.09 -40.54
C ALA A 259 -5.02 13.26 -40.82
#